data_AF-A0A1Y0KXI4-F1
#
_entry.id   AF-A0A1Y0KXI4-F1
#
_cell.length_a   1.000
_cell.length_b   1.000
_cell.length_c   1.000
_cell.angle_alpha   90.00
_cell.angle_beta   90.00
_cell.angle_gamma   90.00
#
_symmetry.space_group_name_H-M   'P 1'
#
loop_
_entity.id
_entity.type
_entity.pdbx_description
1 polymer ?
#
loop_
_entity_poly.entity_id
_entity_poly.type
_entity_poly.pdbx_seq_one_letter_code
_entity_poly.pdbx_strand_id
1 'polypeptide(L)'
;MKFNYVLLFIPSLCMANNQADIINYSNVYEAKTGVVNELLVRYVRTFDSPCAHIQVLKPGGEGKILNDKKICSLKGKNFLNDYAEVDIKGIEMDASGVILKISFTPLTPTGEQIKKCFVTFIDNEPQDLECLNSPNDQ
;
A
#
# COMPACT_ATOMS: atom_id res chain seq x y z
N MET A 1 -5.86 -34.88 -48.26
CA MET A 1 -6.24 -33.50 -47.89
C MET A 1 -5.60 -33.20 -46.53
N LYS A 2 -4.57 -32.36 -46.46
CA LYS A 2 -3.81 -32.10 -45.22
C LYS A 2 -4.40 -30.87 -44.54
N PHE A 3 -4.98 -31.05 -43.34
CA PHE A 3 -5.51 -29.97 -42.52
C PHE A 3 -4.39 -29.43 -41.62
N ASN A 4 -3.92 -28.21 -41.90
CA ASN A 4 -3.00 -27.48 -41.02
C ASN A 4 -3.82 -26.80 -39.91
N TYR A 5 -3.57 -27.16 -38.66
CA TYR A 5 -4.08 -26.43 -37.50
C TYR A 5 -3.07 -25.33 -37.12
N VAL A 6 -3.47 -24.08 -37.30
CA VAL A 6 -2.75 -22.92 -36.76
C VAL A 6 -3.31 -22.66 -35.35
N LEU A 7 -2.52 -22.97 -34.32
CA LEU A 7 -2.80 -22.63 -32.93
C LEU A 7 -2.57 -21.12 -32.74
N LEU A 8 -3.65 -20.35 -32.74
CA LEU A 8 -3.65 -18.93 -32.34
C LEU A 8 -3.57 -18.84 -30.81
N PHE A 9 -2.38 -18.51 -30.30
CA PHE A 9 -2.20 -18.05 -28.93
C PHE A 9 -2.78 -16.64 -28.80
N ILE A 10 -3.90 -16.49 -28.10
CA ILE A 10 -4.46 -15.19 -27.72
C ILE A 10 -3.85 -14.81 -26.37
N PRO A 11 -2.98 -13.79 -26.28
CA PRO A 11 -2.49 -13.32 -24.99
C PRO A 11 -3.65 -12.65 -24.26
N SER A 12 -4.12 -13.29 -23.19
CA SER A 12 -5.10 -12.72 -22.29
C SER A 12 -4.47 -11.52 -21.58
N LEU A 13 -4.76 -10.31 -22.05
CA LEU A 13 -4.44 -9.07 -21.37
C LEU A 13 -5.30 -9.00 -20.10
N CYS A 14 -4.76 -9.43 -18.96
CA CYS A 14 -5.33 -9.10 -17.67
C CYS A 14 -5.11 -7.60 -17.43
N MET A 15 -6.07 -6.77 -17.83
CA MET A 15 -6.10 -5.37 -17.42
C MET A 15 -6.52 -5.32 -15.94
N ALA A 16 -5.56 -5.11 -15.05
CA ALA A 16 -5.86 -4.76 -13.66
C ALA A 16 -6.52 -3.37 -13.64
N ASN A 17 -7.80 -3.34 -13.31
CA ASN A 17 -8.57 -2.10 -13.23
C ASN A 17 -8.20 -1.39 -11.91
N ASN A 18 -7.15 -0.56 -11.93
CA ASN A 18 -6.82 0.32 -10.81
C ASN A 18 -7.75 1.54 -10.84
N GLN A 19 -8.98 1.37 -10.34
CA GLN A 19 -9.84 2.50 -10.06
C GLN A 19 -9.27 3.21 -8.83
N ALA A 20 -8.76 4.44 -9.01
CA ALA A 20 -8.29 5.25 -7.91
C ALA A 20 -9.45 5.49 -6.93
N ASP A 21 -9.31 4.99 -5.70
CA ASP A 21 -10.31 5.18 -4.66
C ASP A 21 -10.45 6.68 -4.35
N ILE A 22 -11.69 7.17 -4.39
CA ILE A 22 -11.98 8.57 -4.05
C ILE A 22 -11.95 8.69 -2.53
N ILE A 23 -10.91 9.33 -1.99
CA ILE A 23 -10.83 9.60 -0.56
C ILE A 23 -11.87 10.65 -0.18
N ASN A 24 -12.76 10.30 0.76
CA ASN A 24 -13.60 11.27 1.44
C ASN A 24 -12.79 12.00 2.52
N TYR A 25 -12.26 13.18 2.18
CA TYR A 25 -11.41 13.96 3.08
C TYR A 25 -12.09 14.38 4.40
N SER A 26 -13.43 14.46 4.43
CA SER A 26 -14.17 14.73 5.66
C SER A 26 -14.10 13.59 6.68
N ASN A 27 -13.66 12.40 6.25
CA ASN A 27 -13.52 11.20 7.08
C ASN A 27 -12.06 10.90 7.47
N VAL A 28 -11.13 11.80 7.13
CA VAL A 28 -9.72 11.65 7.46
C VAL A 28 -9.50 11.97 8.93
N TYR A 29 -8.84 11.05 9.64
CA TYR A 29 -8.49 11.25 11.05
C TYR A 29 -7.00 11.35 11.30
N GLU A 30 -6.19 10.88 10.37
CA GLU A 30 -4.74 10.99 10.43
C GLU A 30 -4.21 11.36 9.04
N ALA A 31 -3.39 12.40 9.00
CA ALA A 31 -2.64 12.76 7.81
C ALA A 31 -1.25 13.25 8.21
N LYS A 32 -0.25 12.87 7.43
CA LYS A 32 1.13 13.33 7.61
C LYS A 32 1.75 13.61 6.25
N THR A 33 2.42 14.75 6.13
CA THR A 33 3.15 15.12 4.91
C THR A 33 4.64 15.19 5.22
N GLY A 34 5.47 14.72 4.29
CA GLY A 34 6.91 14.71 4.39
C GLY A 34 7.56 14.69 3.01
N VAL A 35 8.90 14.75 3.00
CA VAL A 35 9.69 14.64 1.78
C VAL A 35 10.45 13.32 1.80
N VAL A 36 10.30 12.53 0.74
CA VAL A 36 10.99 11.25 0.53
C VAL A 36 11.72 11.33 -0.79
N ASN A 37 13.05 11.39 -0.76
CA ASN A 37 13.89 11.50 -1.96
C ASN A 37 13.35 12.56 -2.96
N GLU A 38 13.18 13.81 -2.48
CA GLU A 38 12.63 14.96 -3.25
C GLU A 38 11.12 14.91 -3.56
N LEU A 39 10.46 13.78 -3.33
CA LEU A 39 9.01 13.65 -3.51
C LEU A 39 8.27 14.23 -2.32
N LEU A 40 7.28 15.09 -2.58
CA LEU A 40 6.33 15.53 -1.57
C LEU A 40 5.29 14.43 -1.36
N VAL A 41 5.40 13.72 -0.23
CA VAL A 41 4.56 12.56 0.09
C VAL A 41 3.55 12.90 1.17
N ARG A 42 2.31 12.42 1.02
CA ARG A 42 1.24 12.50 2.02
C ARG A 42 0.72 11.11 2.35
N TYR A 43 0.78 10.79 3.64
CA TYR A 43 0.11 9.66 4.27
C TYR A 43 -1.29 10.08 4.73
N VAL A 44 -2.30 9.23 4.52
CA VAL A 44 -3.70 9.50 4.95
C VAL A 44 -4.37 8.21 5.47
N ARG A 45 -5.09 8.32 6.60
CA ARG A 45 -6.05 7.31 7.08
C ARG A 45 -7.45 7.88 7.22
N THR A 46 -8.46 7.04 7.00
CA THR A 46 -9.89 7.37 7.13
C THR A 46 -10.58 6.42 8.10
N PHE A 47 -11.64 6.86 8.80
CA PHE A 47 -12.30 6.03 9.81
C PHE A 47 -13.05 4.81 9.24
N ASP A 48 -13.38 4.84 7.94
CA ASP A 48 -14.14 3.79 7.25
C ASP A 48 -13.26 2.66 6.70
N SER A 49 -11.94 2.76 6.83
CA SER A 49 -11.02 1.79 6.24
C SER A 49 -9.84 1.47 7.17
N PRO A 50 -9.46 0.18 7.30
CA PRO A 50 -8.20 -0.19 7.96
C PRO A 50 -6.98 0.14 7.08
N CYS A 51 -7.19 0.53 5.82
CA CYS A 51 -6.12 0.83 4.88
C CYS A 51 -5.54 2.23 5.08
N ALA A 52 -4.36 2.45 4.52
CA ALA A 52 -3.76 3.78 4.42
C ALA A 52 -3.50 4.15 2.96
N HIS A 53 -3.49 5.45 2.66
CA HIS A 53 -3.09 5.97 1.37
C HIS A 53 -1.71 6.63 1.44
N ILE A 54 -0.85 6.29 0.49
CA ILE A 54 0.43 6.96 0.24
C ILE A 54 0.31 7.74 -1.06
N GLN A 55 0.39 9.06 -0.97
CA GLN A 55 0.17 9.98 -2.08
C GLN A 55 1.43 10.74 -2.41
N VAL A 56 1.80 10.78 -3.67
CA VAL A 56 2.79 11.74 -4.18
C VAL A 56 2.04 12.97 -4.67
N LEU A 57 2.39 14.13 -4.14
CA LEU A 57 1.74 15.40 -4.43
C LEU A 57 2.56 16.20 -5.44
N LYS A 58 1.86 16.99 -6.27
CA LYS A 58 2.50 17.98 -7.13
C LYS A 58 2.97 19.17 -6.29
N PRO A 59 4.27 19.52 -6.27
CA PRO A 59 4.75 20.72 -5.59
C PRO A 59 4.05 21.99 -6.12
N GLY A 60 3.57 22.85 -5.22
CA GLY A 60 2.80 24.04 -5.57
C GLY A 60 1.44 23.77 -6.23
N GLY A 61 1.01 22.52 -6.30
CA GLY A 61 -0.24 22.11 -6.98
C GLY A 61 -1.47 22.08 -6.09
N GLU A 62 -1.49 22.82 -4.97
CA GLU A 62 -2.65 22.93 -4.06
C GLU A 62 -3.21 21.56 -3.59
N GLY A 63 -2.32 20.60 -3.33
CA GLY A 63 -2.71 19.27 -2.89
C GLY A 63 -3.13 18.31 -4.01
N LYS A 64 -2.94 18.68 -5.28
CA LYS A 64 -3.10 17.77 -6.42
C LYS A 64 -2.20 16.55 -6.27
N ILE A 65 -2.83 15.38 -6.36
CA ILE A 65 -2.18 14.08 -6.32
C ILE A 65 -1.63 13.76 -7.72
N LEU A 66 -0.36 13.35 -7.77
CA LEU A 66 0.27 12.79 -8.96
C LEU A 66 0.07 11.28 -9.00
N ASN A 67 0.43 10.59 -7.91
CA ASN A 67 0.29 9.15 -7.75
C ASN A 67 -0.31 8.84 -6.37
N ASP A 68 -1.13 7.79 -6.29
CA ASP A 68 -1.73 7.29 -5.05
C ASP A 68 -1.58 5.77 -4.99
N LYS A 69 -1.29 5.26 -3.80
CA LYS A 69 -1.28 3.83 -3.50
C LYS A 69 -2.06 3.60 -2.23
N LYS A 70 -3.09 2.77 -2.31
CA LYS A 70 -3.81 2.27 -1.15
C LYS A 70 -3.14 1.01 -0.61
N ILE A 71 -2.64 1.08 0.61
CA ILE A 71 -2.04 -0.02 1.35
C ILE A 71 -3.14 -0.70 2.17
N CYS A 72 -3.59 -1.85 1.68
CA CYS A 72 -4.66 -2.66 2.29
C CYS A 72 -4.24 -4.09 2.60
N SER A 73 -2.97 -4.44 2.41
CA SER A 73 -2.51 -5.81 2.55
C SER A 73 -1.09 -5.90 3.07
N LEU A 74 -0.82 -6.99 3.76
CA LEU A 74 0.49 -7.39 4.26
C LEU A 74 0.71 -8.85 3.90
N LYS A 75 1.86 -9.19 3.28
CA LYS A 75 2.18 -10.56 2.87
C LYS A 75 1.07 -11.23 2.04
N GLY A 76 0.43 -10.46 1.16
CA GLY A 76 -0.68 -10.90 0.30
C GLY A 76 -2.02 -11.12 1.01
N LYS A 77 -2.10 -10.86 2.32
CA LYS A 77 -3.33 -10.95 3.13
C LYS A 77 -3.96 -9.58 3.30
N ASN A 78 -5.27 -9.48 3.13
CA ASN A 78 -6.01 -8.22 3.21
C ASN A 78 -6.34 -7.85 4.67
N PHE A 79 -6.19 -6.57 5.00
CA PHE A 79 -6.40 -6.04 6.35
C PHE A 79 -7.83 -6.20 6.87
N LEU A 80 -8.82 -6.29 5.98
CA LEU A 80 -10.24 -6.33 6.34
C LEU A 80 -10.71 -7.70 6.80
N ASN A 81 -10.21 -8.78 6.20
CA ASN A 81 -10.79 -10.12 6.37
C ASN A 81 -9.79 -11.24 6.64
N ASP A 82 -8.48 -11.03 6.43
CA ASP A 82 -7.48 -12.09 6.61
C ASP A 82 -6.74 -12.02 7.95
N TYR A 83 -7.10 -11.05 8.80
CA TYR A 83 -6.56 -10.82 10.13
C TYR A 83 -7.70 -10.63 11.14
N ALA A 84 -7.44 -10.96 12.41
CA ALA A 84 -8.36 -10.65 13.48
C ALA A 84 -8.35 -9.14 13.80
N GLU A 85 -7.18 -8.51 13.67
CA GLU A 85 -6.99 -7.08 13.84
C GLU A 85 -5.75 -6.62 13.07
N VAL A 86 -5.79 -5.41 12.51
CA VAL A 86 -4.62 -4.71 11.94
C VAL A 86 -4.70 -3.25 12.33
N ASP A 87 -3.58 -2.68 12.76
CA ASP A 87 -3.46 -1.25 13.02
C ASP A 87 -2.08 -0.72 12.60
N ILE A 88 -2.06 0.52 12.12
CA ILE A 88 -0.83 1.25 11.81
C ILE A 88 -0.54 2.14 13.02
N LYS A 89 0.43 1.72 13.84
CA LYS A 89 0.79 2.35 15.11
C LYS A 89 1.67 3.59 14.95
N GLY A 90 2.22 3.83 13.76
CA GLY A 90 3.04 5.00 13.50
C GLY A 90 3.61 5.06 12.09
N ILE A 91 4.02 6.27 11.71
CA ILE A 91 4.55 6.63 10.40
C ILE A 91 5.81 7.50 10.54
N GLU A 92 6.89 7.09 9.89
CA GLU A 92 8.12 7.85 9.69
C GLU A 92 8.35 8.04 8.18
N MET A 93 8.99 9.15 7.79
CA MET A 93 9.36 9.41 6.40
C MET A 93 10.79 9.90 6.38
N ASP A 94 11.62 9.27 5.56
CA ASP A 94 13.01 9.67 5.35
C ASP A 94 13.43 9.45 3.89
N ALA A 95 14.72 9.59 3.58
CA ALA A 95 15.22 9.43 2.21
C ALA A 95 15.04 8.01 1.65
N SER A 96 14.87 6.99 2.49
CA SER A 96 14.68 5.60 2.07
C SER A 96 13.24 5.26 1.70
N GLY A 97 12.26 6.00 2.23
CA GLY A 97 10.86 5.70 1.99
C GLY A 97 9.91 6.21 3.07
N VAL A 98 8.69 5.68 3.00
CA VAL A 98 7.68 5.76 4.05
C VAL A 98 7.80 4.50 4.90
N ILE A 99 7.97 4.69 6.20
CA ILE A 99 8.18 3.64 7.17
C ILE A 99 6.94 3.53 8.07
N LEU A 100 6.27 2.38 8.04
CA LEU A 100 5.08 2.10 8.83
C LEU A 100 5.38 1.09 9.94
N LYS A 101 4.93 1.37 11.16
CA LYS A 101 4.88 0.39 12.24
C LYS A 101 3.50 -0.27 12.22
N ILE A 102 3.43 -1.52 11.76
CA ILE A 102 2.17 -2.25 11.66
C ILE A 102 2.08 -3.24 12.81
N SER A 103 0.97 -3.17 13.54
CA SER A 103 0.52 -4.21 14.45
C SER A 103 -0.55 -5.05 13.75
N PHE A 104 -0.48 -6.37 13.87
CA PHE A 104 -1.54 -7.25 13.39
C PHE A 104 -1.67 -8.49 14.26
N THR A 105 -2.90 -8.97 14.41
CA THR A 105 -3.23 -10.23 15.07
C THR A 105 -3.75 -11.19 14.00
N PRO A 106 -3.05 -12.32 13.73
CA PRO A 106 -3.54 -13.33 12.81
C PRO A 106 -4.85 -13.96 13.29
N LEU A 107 -5.60 -14.56 12.37
CA LEU A 107 -6.78 -15.36 12.72
C LEU A 107 -6.43 -16.61 13.55
N THR A 108 -5.20 -17.11 13.40
CA THR A 108 -4.66 -18.14 14.29
C THR A 108 -4.18 -17.51 15.59
N PRO A 109 -4.34 -18.18 16.75
CA PRO A 109 -4.04 -17.61 18.06
C PRO A 109 -2.53 -17.61 18.35
N THR A 110 -1.77 -16.87 17.55
CA THR A 110 -0.32 -16.67 17.72
C THR A 110 0.02 -15.35 18.41
N GLY A 111 -1.00 -14.55 18.75
CA GLY A 111 -0.86 -13.26 19.42
C GLY A 111 -0.62 -12.09 18.46
N GLU A 112 -0.53 -10.89 19.04
CA GLU A 112 -0.21 -9.66 18.32
C GLU A 112 1.23 -9.70 17.81
N GLN A 113 1.43 -9.33 16.55
CA GLN A 113 2.73 -9.18 15.92
C GLN A 113 2.94 -7.73 15.52
N ILE A 114 4.16 -7.23 15.72
CA ILE A 114 4.53 -5.87 15.31
C ILE A 114 5.68 -5.96 14.31
N LYS A 115 5.55 -5.27 13.18
CA LYS A 115 6.57 -5.19 12.12
C LYS A 115 6.84 -3.76 11.71
N LYS A 116 8.10 -3.51 11.33
CA LYS A 116 8.51 -2.30 10.63
C LYS A 116 8.46 -2.60 9.13
N CYS A 117 7.64 -1.84 8.42
CA CYS A 117 7.36 -2.02 7.01
C CYS A 117 7.66 -0.76 6.23
N PHE A 118 7.94 -0.90 4.95
CA PHE A 118 8.48 0.13 4.09
C PHE A 118 7.64 0.22 2.83
N VAL A 119 7.34 1.44 2.41
CA VAL A 119 6.86 1.76 1.08
C VAL A 119 7.95 2.55 0.39
N THR A 120 8.53 1.95 -0.64
CA THR A 120 9.53 2.57 -1.50
C THR A 120 8.87 3.23 -2.71
N PHE A 121 9.66 3.95 -3.50
CA PHE A 121 9.19 4.66 -4.68
C PHE A 121 10.03 4.29 -5.89
N ILE A 122 9.38 3.90 -6.99
CA ILE A 122 9.99 3.63 -8.29
C ILE A 122 9.28 4.53 -9.30
N ASP A 123 10.02 5.33 -10.05
CA ASP A 123 9.47 6.29 -11.03
C ASP A 123 8.37 7.20 -10.44
N ASN A 124 8.57 7.64 -9.19
CA ASN A 124 7.64 8.45 -8.40
C ASN A 124 6.33 7.74 -8.02
N GLU A 125 6.22 6.44 -8.23
CA GLU A 125 5.06 5.64 -7.82
C GLU A 125 5.34 4.92 -6.50
N PRO A 126 4.45 5.02 -5.51
CA PRO A 126 4.57 4.25 -4.28
C PRO A 126 4.39 2.76 -4.56
N GLN A 127 5.30 1.95 -4.04
CA GLN A 127 5.30 0.49 -4.24
C GLN A 127 4.45 -0.23 -3.19
N ASP A 128 4.39 -1.56 -3.31
CA ASP A 128 3.76 -2.39 -2.29
C ASP A 128 4.52 -2.32 -0.96
N LEU A 129 3.81 -2.68 0.10
CA LEU A 129 4.34 -2.70 1.44
C LEU A 129 5.27 -3.90 1.65
N GLU A 130 6.52 -3.64 1.98
CA GLU A 130 7.51 -4.67 2.31
C GLU A 130 7.89 -4.60 3.79
N CYS A 131 7.97 -5.74 4.48
CA CYS A 131 8.31 -5.75 5.91
C CYS A 131 9.57 -6.56 6.16
N LEU A 132 10.44 -6.02 7.00
CA LEU A 132 11.58 -6.77 7.50
C LEU A 132 11.06 -7.90 8.39
N ASN A 133 11.53 -9.12 8.14
CA ASN A 133 11.27 -10.23 9.04
C ASN A 133 11.90 -9.92 10.39
N SER A 134 11.18 -10.18 11.48
CA SER A 134 11.80 -10.14 12.80
C SER A 134 12.71 -11.37 12.91
N PRO A 135 13.84 -11.32 13.63
CA PRO A 135 14.73 -12.48 13.83
C PRO A 135 14.01 -13.74 14.37
N ASN A 136 12.81 -13.57 14.92
CA ASN A 136 11.99 -14.64 15.51
C ASN A 136 10.87 -15.16 14.59
N ASP A 137 10.90 -14.87 13.28
CA ASP A 137 9.93 -15.40 12.30
C ASP A 137 10.36 -16.74 11.65
N GLN A 138 11.27 -17.49 12.29
CA GLN A 138 11.64 -18.87 11.90
C GLN A 138 11.19 -19.88 12.95
#